data_AF-A0A5C8TLH1-F1
#
_entry.id   AF-A0A5C8TLH1-F1
#
_cell.length_a   1.000
_cell.length_b   1.000
_cell.length_c   1.000
_cell.angle_alpha   90.00
_cell.angle_beta   90.00
_cell.angle_gamma   90.00
#
_symmetry.space_group_name_H-M   'P 1'
#
loop_
_entity.id
_entity.type
_entity.pdbx_description
1 polymer ?
#
loop_
_entity_poly.entity_id
_entity_poly.type
_entity_poly.pdbx_seq_one_letter_code
_entity_poly.pdbx_strand_id
1 'polypeptide(L)'
;MLPDLDLTKTSLHLVTVADLSPTSPLKVLLDEVGDRDELVTALQEEAQRVVHERADAEAQGITPLPHASRAPGCKAFLELSEGIQTELVSKIRLMPGQQNIRHIEDALAKTLTSVLAKDQPRVAELMVEWWNRQIIHAHCGKRTKAINRFELVSRHMEIVSDIKQDNLVDHYAGQLPPDSYRSHPMVEEQIRLVGGTQTWLQRAVTNEWRARTSRSRWATENPTWREKINNHDDHLAEEWSYKHSDMCVECIGQTESMKNDSGRELLKWSFYVAPNQIEHLAPSITAPSYVRGTFHVLSIGGRIGWHPEYRKLLGFDK
;
A
#
# COMPACT_ATOMS: atom_id res chain seq x y z
N MET A 1 27.22 4.96 18.98
CA MET A 1 27.80 6.16 18.39
C MET A 1 27.22 6.29 16.99
N LEU A 2 26.75 7.48 16.60
CA LEU A 2 26.48 7.74 15.18
C LEU A 2 27.85 7.63 14.47
N PRO A 3 27.97 6.91 13.33
CA PRO A 3 29.21 6.87 12.56
C PRO A 3 29.57 8.29 12.11
N ASP A 4 30.87 8.52 11.86
CA ASP A 4 31.50 9.82 11.56
C ASP A 4 30.56 10.83 10.89
N LEU A 5 30.25 11.91 11.62
CA LEU A 5 29.29 12.92 11.23
C LEU A 5 29.91 13.85 10.17
N ASP A 6 29.49 13.72 8.91
CA ASP A 6 29.83 14.67 7.85
C ASP A 6 28.89 15.89 7.97
N LEU A 7 29.36 16.98 8.59
CA LEU A 7 28.59 18.21 8.80
C LEU A 7 28.11 18.84 7.49
N THR A 8 28.79 18.61 6.37
CA THR A 8 28.39 19.16 5.08
C THR A 8 27.08 18.54 4.56
N LYS A 9 26.80 17.29 4.97
CA LYS A 9 25.64 16.50 4.53
C LYS A 9 24.63 16.22 5.64
N THR A 10 24.84 16.79 6.82
CA THR A 10 24.02 16.50 8.00
C THR A 10 23.23 17.73 8.44
N SER A 11 21.98 17.50 8.81
CA SER A 11 21.18 18.45 9.61
C SER A 11 20.84 17.81 10.95
N LEU A 12 20.90 18.61 12.01
CA LEU A 12 20.65 18.17 13.38
C LEU A 12 19.36 18.81 13.87
N HIS A 13 18.35 17.99 14.16
CA HIS A 13 17.04 18.50 14.55
C HIS A 13 16.81 18.27 16.04
N LEU A 14 16.66 19.36 16.79
CA LEU A 14 16.21 19.39 18.17
C LEU A 14 14.69 19.49 18.18
N VAL A 15 14.04 18.38 18.47
CA VAL A 15 12.59 18.25 18.41
C VAL A 15 12.02 18.30 19.83
N THR A 16 11.09 19.21 20.09
CA THR A 16 10.48 19.37 21.42
C THR A 16 8.99 19.68 21.34
N VAL A 17 8.25 19.18 22.34
CA VAL A 17 6.82 19.48 22.53
C VAL A 17 6.63 20.85 23.18
N ALA A 18 7.62 21.33 23.93
CA ALA A 18 7.55 22.63 24.57
C ALA A 18 7.68 23.77 23.54
N ASP A 19 6.95 24.86 23.78
CA ASP A 19 7.13 26.08 23.02
C ASP A 19 8.42 26.80 23.41
N LEU A 20 8.92 27.59 22.47
CA LEU A 20 10.08 28.43 22.70
C LEU A 20 9.67 29.79 23.26
N SER A 21 10.32 30.22 24.34
CA SER A 21 10.11 31.57 24.88
C SER A 21 10.34 32.65 23.81
N PRO A 22 9.48 33.68 23.74
CA PRO A 22 9.67 34.81 22.83
C PRO A 22 11.00 35.57 22.99
N THR A 23 11.67 35.43 24.14
CA THR A 23 12.95 36.10 24.41
C THR A 23 14.15 35.16 24.31
N SER A 24 13.94 33.91 23.90
CA SER A 24 15.04 32.93 23.86
C SER A 24 16.02 33.24 22.71
N PRO A 25 17.34 33.22 22.99
CA PRO A 25 18.34 33.33 21.92
C PRO A 25 18.30 32.13 20.96
N LEU A 26 17.69 31.01 21.36
CA LEU A 26 17.54 29.83 20.49
C LEU A 26 16.58 30.04 19.32
N LYS A 27 15.89 31.19 19.23
CA LYS A 27 15.00 31.52 18.12
C LYS A 27 15.69 31.49 16.77
N VAL A 28 16.97 31.82 16.72
CA VAL A 28 17.76 31.78 15.49
C VAL A 28 17.87 30.36 14.90
N LEU A 29 17.61 29.32 15.72
CA LEU A 29 17.61 27.92 15.28
C LEU A 29 16.29 27.51 14.58
N LEU A 30 15.27 28.37 14.57
CA LEU A 30 14.03 28.15 13.82
C LEU A 30 14.20 28.45 12.33
N ASP A 31 15.17 29.30 11.99
CA ASP A 31 15.49 29.69 10.63
C ASP A 31 16.73 28.93 10.12
N GLU A 32 16.71 28.59 8.83
CA GLU A 32 17.78 27.86 8.19
C GLU A 32 19.00 28.72 7.85
N VAL A 33 18.78 30.00 7.58
CA VAL A 33 19.78 30.91 6.98
C VAL A 33 20.20 32.03 7.94
N GLY A 34 19.48 32.21 9.05
CA GLY A 34 19.77 33.23 10.04
C GLY A 34 21.20 33.16 10.61
N ASP A 35 21.75 34.33 10.92
CA ASP A 35 23.03 34.48 11.61
C ASP A 35 22.97 33.88 13.03
N ARG A 36 24.04 33.19 13.42
CA ARG A 36 24.15 32.41 14.66
C ARG A 36 25.37 32.81 15.49
N ASP A 37 26.12 33.82 15.09
CA ASP A 37 27.36 34.21 15.77
C ASP A 37 27.13 34.57 17.25
N GLU A 38 26.04 35.31 17.53
CA GLU A 38 25.64 35.64 18.90
C GLU A 38 25.29 34.38 19.72
N LEU A 39 24.64 33.41 19.09
CA LEU A 39 24.30 32.14 19.76
C LEU A 39 25.54 31.28 20.01
N VAL A 40 26.48 31.23 19.06
CA VAL A 40 27.76 30.52 19.23
C VAL A 40 28.52 31.13 20.41
N THR A 41 28.61 32.46 20.46
CA THR A 41 29.25 33.19 21.57
C THR A 41 28.60 32.84 22.91
N ALA A 42 27.27 32.91 22.99
CA ALA A 42 26.53 32.56 24.21
C ALA A 42 26.74 31.09 24.64
N LEU A 43 26.86 30.16 23.68
CA LEU A 43 27.16 28.75 23.97
C LEU A 43 28.59 28.56 24.48
N GLN A 44 29.55 29.30 23.95
CA GLN A 44 30.94 29.29 24.43
C GLN A 44 31.03 29.80 25.86
N GLU A 45 30.41 30.95 26.16
CA GLU A 45 30.36 31.55 27.51
C GLU A 45 29.72 30.59 28.51
N GLU A 46 28.58 29.98 28.16
CA GLU A 46 27.91 29.01 29.03
C GLU A 46 28.75 27.74 29.24
N ALA A 47 29.43 27.25 28.20
CA ALA A 47 30.31 26.09 28.32
C ALA A 47 31.52 26.39 29.23
N GLN A 48 32.13 27.57 29.10
CA GLN A 48 33.22 28.02 29.96
C GLN A 48 32.76 28.15 31.40
N ARG A 49 31.60 28.78 31.64
CA ARG A 49 31.01 28.92 32.97
C ARG A 49 30.79 27.55 33.64
N VAL A 50 30.23 26.58 32.92
CA VAL A 50 30.00 25.21 33.43
C VAL A 50 31.31 24.52 33.80
N VAL A 51 32.34 24.66 32.97
CA VAL A 51 33.66 24.06 33.24
C VAL A 51 34.32 24.74 34.44
N HIS A 52 34.24 26.07 34.55
CA HIS A 52 34.81 26.84 35.65
C HIS A 52 34.14 26.51 36.98
N GLU A 53 32.81 26.55 37.05
CA GLU A 53 32.05 26.22 38.28
C GLU A 53 32.31 24.78 38.75
N ARG A 54 32.58 23.84 37.82
CA ARG A 54 33.01 22.50 38.20
C ARG A 54 34.42 22.45 38.74
N ALA A 55 35.37 23.16 38.13
CA ALA A 55 36.74 23.22 38.62
C ALA A 55 36.80 23.85 40.02
N ASP A 56 36.01 24.89 40.27
CA ASP A 56 35.88 25.52 41.59
C ASP A 56 35.28 24.57 42.62
N ALA A 57 34.21 23.85 42.25
CA ALA A 57 33.60 22.84 43.11
C ALA A 57 34.56 21.68 43.42
N GLU A 58 35.37 21.24 42.44
CA GLU A 58 36.43 20.24 42.62
C GLU A 58 37.50 20.75 43.61
N ALA A 59 37.95 22.00 43.46
CA ALA A 59 38.92 22.64 44.35
C ALA A 59 38.40 22.81 45.79
N GLN A 60 37.09 23.03 45.94
CA GLN A 60 36.41 23.15 47.24
C GLN A 60 35.99 21.80 47.85
N GLY A 61 36.23 20.69 47.16
CA GLY A 61 35.86 19.35 47.63
C GLY A 61 34.35 19.06 47.65
N ILE A 62 33.55 19.82 46.89
CA ILE A 62 32.09 19.67 46.83
C ILE A 62 31.72 18.40 46.06
N THR A 63 30.88 17.56 46.64
CA THR A 63 30.30 16.37 46.00
C THR A 63 28.79 16.26 46.23
N PRO A 64 27.98 15.94 45.20
CA PRO A 64 28.35 15.74 43.80
C PRO A 64 28.66 17.05 43.07
N LEU A 65 29.50 16.97 42.04
CA LEU A 65 29.89 18.12 41.25
C LEU A 65 28.72 18.69 40.44
N PRO A 66 28.62 20.03 40.29
CA PRO A 66 27.54 20.65 39.56
C PRO A 66 27.53 20.26 38.08
N HIS A 67 26.39 20.50 37.42
CA HIS A 67 26.21 20.36 35.96
C HIS A 67 26.51 18.99 35.38
N ALA A 68 26.35 17.92 36.15
CA ALA A 68 26.74 16.56 35.77
C ALA A 68 26.22 16.12 34.38
N SER A 69 24.98 16.50 34.02
CA SER A 69 24.35 16.11 32.75
C SER A 69 24.87 16.86 31.51
N ARG A 70 25.41 18.08 31.68
CA ARG A 70 25.81 18.95 30.55
C ARG A 70 27.32 19.19 30.46
N ALA A 71 28.05 19.01 31.56
CA ALA A 71 29.50 19.23 31.61
C ALA A 71 30.30 18.45 30.55
N PRO A 72 30.00 17.16 30.25
CA PRO A 72 30.70 16.45 29.17
C PRO A 72 30.52 17.12 27.81
N GLY A 73 29.30 17.60 27.50
CA GLY A 73 29.01 18.31 26.26
C GLY A 73 29.68 19.67 26.17
N CYS A 74 29.69 20.44 27.27
CA CYS A 74 30.38 21.73 27.34
C CYS A 74 31.89 21.58 27.11
N LYS A 75 32.53 20.58 27.74
CA LYS A 75 33.96 20.30 27.53
C LYS A 75 34.25 19.92 26.08
N ALA A 76 33.49 18.97 25.54
CA ALA A 76 33.64 18.54 24.15
C ALA A 76 33.44 19.69 23.15
N PHE A 77 32.50 20.60 23.42
CA PHE A 77 32.28 21.77 22.57
C PHE A 77 33.49 22.73 22.57
N LEU A 78 34.06 23.01 23.74
CA LEU A 78 35.24 23.87 23.88
C LEU A 78 36.52 23.25 23.29
N GLU A 79 36.60 21.92 23.18
CA GLU A 79 37.71 21.23 22.52
C GLU A 79 37.67 21.36 20.98
N LEU A 80 36.53 21.73 20.40
CA LEU A 80 36.40 21.98 18.97
C LEU A 80 37.03 23.33 18.61
N SER A 81 37.58 23.46 17.39
CA SER A 81 38.00 24.74 16.86
C SER A 81 36.80 25.67 16.61
N GLU A 82 37.02 26.99 16.68
CA GLU A 82 35.95 27.99 16.46
C GLU A 82 35.18 27.75 15.15
N GLY A 83 35.88 27.46 14.05
CA GLY A 83 35.24 27.15 12.77
C GLY A 83 34.31 25.94 12.82
N ILE A 84 34.70 24.87 13.52
CA ILE A 84 33.87 23.66 13.68
C ILE A 84 32.68 23.94 14.61
N GLN A 85 32.86 24.76 15.65
CA GLN A 85 31.76 25.17 16.52
C GLN A 85 30.68 25.91 15.75
N THR A 86 31.08 26.90 14.94
CA THR A 86 30.15 27.65 14.08
C THR A 86 29.49 26.74 13.05
N GLU A 87 30.26 25.86 12.39
CA GLU A 87 29.69 24.92 11.43
C GLU A 87 28.69 23.97 12.10
N LEU A 88 29.01 23.40 13.25
CA LEU A 88 28.12 22.51 14.01
C LEU A 88 26.81 23.24 14.34
N VAL A 89 26.90 24.44 14.93
CA VAL A 89 25.73 25.23 15.31
C VAL A 89 24.91 25.60 14.07
N SER A 90 25.53 25.86 12.91
CA SER A 90 24.83 26.12 11.64
C SER A 90 23.96 24.96 11.15
N LYS A 91 24.27 23.72 11.54
CA LYS A 91 23.49 22.52 11.16
C LYS A 91 22.34 22.22 12.11
N ILE A 92 22.26 22.89 13.26
CA ILE A 92 21.20 22.68 14.24
C ILE A 92 19.91 23.36 13.78
N ARG A 93 18.77 22.71 13.99
CA ARG A 93 17.42 23.22 13.76
C ARG A 93 16.60 22.92 15.00
N LEU A 94 15.82 23.88 15.45
CA LEU A 94 14.89 23.68 16.56
C LEU A 94 13.48 23.56 15.98
N MET A 95 12.77 22.51 16.39
CA MET A 95 11.36 22.30 16.08
C MET A 95 10.58 22.31 17.39
N PRO A 96 10.15 23.48 17.88
CA PRO A 96 9.33 23.59 19.08
C PRO A 96 7.85 23.29 18.77
N GLY A 97 7.04 23.17 19.83
CA GLY A 97 5.59 23.01 19.71
C GLY A 97 5.15 21.77 18.93
N GLN A 98 6.00 20.74 18.86
CA GLN A 98 5.65 19.52 18.15
C GLN A 98 4.59 18.74 18.92
N GLN A 99 3.82 17.93 18.18
CA GLN A 99 2.70 17.22 18.77
C GLN A 99 3.17 16.17 19.79
N ASN A 100 2.34 15.96 20.80
CA ASN A 100 2.53 14.87 21.74
C ASN A 100 2.45 13.52 21.01
N ILE A 101 3.20 12.53 21.48
CA ILE A 101 3.20 11.17 20.92
C ILE A 101 1.79 10.56 20.81
N ARG A 102 0.86 10.99 21.67
CA ARG A 102 -0.56 10.59 21.61
C ARG A 102 -1.30 10.97 20.32
N HIS A 103 -0.81 11.97 19.58
CA HIS A 103 -1.46 12.50 18.38
C HIS A 103 -0.63 12.26 17.12
N ILE A 104 0.45 11.49 17.21
CA ILE A 104 1.38 11.29 16.09
C ILE A 104 0.72 10.59 14.91
N GLU A 105 -0.17 9.63 15.17
CA GLU A 105 -0.91 8.90 14.14
C GLU A 105 -1.87 9.84 13.38
N ASP A 106 -2.65 10.65 14.11
CA ASP A 106 -3.55 11.65 13.52
C ASP A 106 -2.80 12.70 12.69
N ALA A 107 -1.64 13.14 13.19
CA ALA A 107 -0.79 14.09 12.49
C ALA A 107 -0.22 13.47 11.22
N LEU A 108 0.34 12.26 11.31
CA LEU A 108 0.92 11.54 10.19
C LEU A 108 -0.13 11.28 9.12
N ALA A 109 -1.32 10.80 9.49
CA ALA A 109 -2.42 10.53 8.57
C ALA A 109 -2.73 11.74 7.66
N LYS A 110 -2.76 12.95 8.23
CA LYS A 110 -2.99 14.20 7.48
C LYS A 110 -1.89 14.54 6.47
N THR A 111 -0.67 14.03 6.68
CA THR A 111 0.46 14.25 5.75
C THR A 111 0.52 13.23 4.62
N LEU A 112 -0.20 12.10 4.72
CA LEU A 112 -0.20 11.01 3.74
C LEU A 112 -1.07 11.33 2.51
N THR A 113 -0.73 12.40 1.80
CA THR A 113 -1.48 12.88 0.62
C THR A 113 -1.45 11.92 -0.57
N SER A 114 -0.48 11.00 -0.61
CA SER A 114 -0.37 9.93 -1.62
C SER A 114 -1.29 8.72 -1.34
N VAL A 115 -1.95 8.69 -0.18
CA VAL A 115 -2.84 7.61 0.26
C VAL A 115 -4.30 8.08 0.19
N LEU A 116 -5.23 7.19 -0.15
CA LEU A 116 -6.66 7.49 -0.15
C LEU A 116 -7.12 7.89 1.26
N ALA A 117 -7.95 8.94 1.36
CA ALA A 117 -8.38 9.51 2.65
C ALA A 117 -8.96 8.47 3.63
N LYS A 118 -9.69 7.46 3.12
CA LYS A 118 -10.25 6.37 3.92
C LYS A 118 -9.19 5.45 4.56
N ASP A 119 -8.01 5.33 3.93
CA ASP A 119 -6.95 4.41 4.32
C ASP A 119 -5.84 5.14 5.11
N GLN A 120 -5.81 6.47 5.10
CA GLN A 120 -4.80 7.30 5.79
C GLN A 120 -4.64 6.97 7.28
N PRO A 121 -5.71 6.84 8.10
CA PRO A 121 -5.56 6.52 9.52
C PRO A 121 -4.88 5.15 9.72
N ARG A 122 -5.28 4.15 8.93
CA ARG A 122 -4.74 2.79 9.04
C ARG A 122 -3.28 2.71 8.61
N VAL A 123 -2.90 3.41 7.54
CA VAL A 123 -1.50 3.49 7.12
C VAL A 123 -0.66 4.18 8.19
N ALA A 124 -1.16 5.26 8.79
CA ALA A 124 -0.44 6.00 9.83
C ALA A 124 -0.19 5.14 11.08
N GLU A 125 -1.21 4.45 11.58
CA GLU A 125 -1.11 3.50 12.70
C GLU A 125 0.00 2.46 12.46
N LEU A 126 -0.05 1.73 11.34
CA LEU A 126 0.92 0.69 11.01
C LEU A 126 2.35 1.23 10.82
N MET A 127 2.49 2.44 10.28
CA MET A 127 3.79 3.12 10.16
C MET A 127 4.37 3.47 11.53
N VAL A 128 3.55 3.98 12.45
CA VAL A 128 3.96 4.33 13.81
C VAL A 128 4.33 3.09 14.62
N GLU A 129 3.54 2.02 14.55
CA GLU A 129 3.87 0.72 15.16
C GLU A 129 5.23 0.20 14.70
N TRP A 130 5.45 0.19 13.37
CA TRP A 130 6.71 -0.24 12.79
C TRP A 130 7.87 0.65 13.25
N TRP A 131 7.70 1.97 13.21
CA TRP A 131 8.72 2.93 13.63
C TRP A 131 9.12 2.72 15.09
N ASN A 132 8.14 2.61 15.99
CA ASN A 132 8.37 2.37 17.42
C ASN A 132 9.19 1.10 17.66
N ARG A 133 8.89 0.02 16.92
CA ARG A 133 9.67 -1.21 16.98
C ARG A 133 11.13 -1.00 16.54
N GLN A 134 11.37 -0.22 15.49
CA GLN A 134 12.74 0.08 15.05
C GLN A 134 13.51 0.89 16.10
N ILE A 135 12.87 1.87 16.74
CA ILE A 135 13.48 2.64 17.83
C ILE A 135 13.86 1.72 19.00
N ILE A 136 12.95 0.84 19.43
CA ILE A 136 13.24 -0.13 20.50
C ILE A 136 14.44 -1.01 20.12
N HIS A 137 14.47 -1.56 18.91
CA HIS A 137 15.60 -2.36 18.43
C HIS A 137 16.93 -1.59 18.47
N ALA A 138 16.92 -0.31 18.11
CA ALA A 138 18.10 0.55 18.14
C ALA A 138 18.60 0.81 19.57
N HIS A 139 17.69 0.99 20.53
CA HIS A 139 18.05 1.16 21.94
C HIS A 139 18.52 -0.14 22.60
N CYS A 140 18.00 -1.29 22.17
CA CYS A 140 18.44 -2.61 22.64
C CYS A 140 19.72 -3.14 21.95
N GLY A 141 20.34 -2.36 21.05
CA GLY A 141 21.54 -2.80 20.32
C GLY A 141 21.30 -3.91 19.28
N LYS A 142 20.03 -4.18 18.92
CA LYS A 142 19.67 -5.16 17.88
C LYS A 142 19.85 -4.63 16.46
N ARG A 143 20.00 -3.31 16.31
CA ARG A 143 20.32 -2.61 15.07
C ARG A 143 21.15 -1.37 15.35
N THR A 144 21.69 -0.77 14.30
CA THR A 144 22.30 0.55 14.37
C THR A 144 21.26 1.61 14.77
N LYS A 145 21.71 2.67 15.46
CA LYS A 145 20.86 3.81 15.86
C LYS A 145 20.58 4.77 14.69
N ALA A 146 20.17 4.20 13.57
CA ALA A 146 19.81 4.91 12.35
C ALA A 146 18.75 4.11 11.58
N ILE A 147 17.84 4.81 10.92
CA ILE A 147 16.84 4.24 10.01
C ILE A 147 17.14 4.79 8.63
N ASN A 148 17.33 3.91 7.65
CA ASN A 148 17.61 4.35 6.29
C ASN A 148 16.32 4.89 5.66
N ARG A 149 16.40 6.00 4.91
CA ARG A 149 15.25 6.56 4.19
C ARG A 149 14.60 5.51 3.27
N PHE A 150 15.39 4.70 2.59
CA PHE A 150 14.87 3.65 1.70
C PHE A 150 14.07 2.59 2.47
N GLU A 151 14.51 2.22 3.67
CA GLU A 151 13.80 1.29 4.55
C GLU A 151 12.41 1.84 4.91
N LEU A 152 12.34 3.12 5.30
CA LEU A 152 11.08 3.79 5.62
C LEU A 152 10.14 3.85 4.40
N VAL A 153 10.67 4.22 3.23
CA VAL A 153 9.88 4.32 1.99
C VAL A 153 9.38 2.94 1.55
N SER A 154 10.23 1.91 1.59
CA SER A 154 9.85 0.52 1.29
C SER A 154 8.70 0.09 2.19
N ARG A 155 8.84 0.32 3.50
CA ARG A 155 7.81 -0.08 4.46
C ARG A 155 6.47 0.64 4.23
N HIS A 156 6.51 1.92 3.89
CA HIS A 156 5.31 2.67 3.54
C HIS A 156 4.61 2.06 2.31
N MET A 157 5.38 1.73 1.26
CA MET A 157 4.83 1.12 0.05
C MET A 157 4.22 -0.27 0.31
N GLU A 158 4.88 -1.10 1.12
CA GLU A 158 4.35 -2.42 1.54
C GLU A 158 3.00 -2.27 2.25
N ILE A 159 2.91 -1.42 3.28
CA ILE A 159 1.68 -1.21 4.05
C ILE A 159 0.54 -0.74 3.14
N VAL A 160 0.81 0.22 2.24
CA VAL A 160 -0.19 0.71 1.30
C VAL A 160 -0.62 -0.37 0.32
N SER A 161 0.29 -1.25 -0.12
CA SER A 161 -0.03 -2.38 -0.99
C SER A 161 -0.90 -3.42 -0.28
N ASP A 162 -0.54 -3.78 0.95
CA ASP A 162 -1.26 -4.79 1.74
C ASP A 162 -2.71 -4.35 1.98
N ILE A 163 -2.92 -3.09 2.39
CA ILE A 163 -4.27 -2.54 2.58
C ILE A 163 -5.07 -2.53 1.27
N LYS A 164 -4.42 -2.32 0.13
CA LYS A 164 -5.09 -2.39 -1.18
C LYS A 164 -5.44 -3.82 -1.58
N GLN A 165 -4.60 -4.80 -1.25
CA GLN A 165 -4.83 -6.21 -1.54
C GLN A 165 -5.93 -6.81 -0.65
N ASP A 166 -5.99 -6.40 0.63
CA ASP A 166 -6.97 -6.91 1.61
C ASP A 166 -8.42 -6.44 1.38
N ASN A 167 -8.66 -5.49 0.47
CA ASN A 167 -9.96 -4.82 0.35
C ASN A 167 -10.87 -5.33 -0.79
N LEU A 168 -10.51 -6.36 -1.55
CA LEU A 168 -11.42 -6.87 -2.58
C LEU A 168 -12.43 -7.86 -1.96
N VAL A 169 -13.63 -7.37 -1.66
CA VAL A 169 -14.74 -8.19 -1.17
C VAL A 169 -15.73 -8.45 -2.31
N ASP A 170 -16.03 -9.72 -2.59
CA ASP A 170 -17.15 -10.11 -3.45
C ASP A 170 -18.46 -10.06 -2.65
N HIS A 171 -19.12 -8.92 -2.69
CA HIS A 171 -20.41 -8.72 -2.03
C HIS A 171 -21.57 -9.49 -2.67
N TYR A 172 -21.37 -10.02 -3.87
CA TYR A 172 -22.44 -10.63 -4.68
C TYR A 172 -22.30 -12.15 -4.80
N ALA A 173 -21.20 -12.74 -4.32
CA ALA A 173 -20.91 -14.18 -4.38
C ALA A 173 -22.11 -15.09 -4.05
N GLY A 174 -22.90 -14.73 -3.03
CA GLY A 174 -24.07 -15.48 -2.57
C GLY A 174 -25.43 -14.88 -2.94
N GLN A 175 -25.46 -13.73 -3.63
CA GLN A 175 -26.69 -12.96 -3.87
C GLN A 175 -27.45 -13.44 -5.10
N LEU A 176 -28.76 -13.22 -5.15
CA LEU A 176 -29.56 -13.45 -6.35
C LEU A 176 -29.78 -12.14 -7.10
N PRO A 177 -29.87 -12.17 -8.45
CA PRO A 177 -30.24 -10.98 -9.21
C PRO A 177 -31.64 -10.51 -8.78
N PRO A 178 -31.89 -9.19 -8.73
CA PRO A 178 -33.22 -8.67 -8.44
C PRO A 178 -34.20 -9.04 -9.56
N ASP A 179 -35.49 -9.14 -9.25
CA ASP A 179 -36.54 -9.55 -10.23
C ASP A 179 -36.64 -8.63 -11.46
N SER A 180 -36.18 -7.38 -11.33
CA SER A 180 -36.10 -6.41 -12.42
C SER A 180 -34.93 -6.63 -13.37
N TYR A 181 -33.95 -7.46 -12.98
CA TYR A 181 -32.76 -7.68 -13.78
C TYR A 181 -33.07 -8.45 -15.06
N ARG A 182 -32.48 -8.01 -16.16
CA ARG A 182 -32.52 -8.69 -17.46
C ARG A 182 -31.08 -8.83 -17.94
N SER A 183 -30.64 -10.06 -18.17
CA SER A 183 -29.32 -10.32 -18.72
C SER A 183 -29.27 -9.94 -20.20
N HIS A 184 -28.07 -9.82 -20.74
CA HIS A 184 -27.86 -9.54 -22.15
C HIS A 184 -28.37 -10.74 -22.99
N PRO A 185 -29.11 -10.52 -24.10
CA PRO A 185 -29.69 -11.61 -24.91
C PRO A 185 -28.69 -12.67 -25.37
N MET A 186 -27.46 -12.25 -25.68
CA MET A 186 -26.36 -13.14 -26.06
C MET A 186 -26.08 -14.27 -25.05
N VAL A 187 -26.31 -14.05 -23.75
CA VAL A 187 -26.15 -15.10 -22.73
C VAL A 187 -27.15 -16.24 -22.99
N GLU A 188 -28.39 -15.89 -23.34
CA GLU A 188 -29.40 -16.88 -23.70
C GLU A 188 -29.08 -17.58 -25.01
N GLU A 189 -28.66 -16.83 -26.03
CA GLU A 189 -28.31 -17.38 -27.35
C GLU A 189 -27.17 -18.39 -27.24
N GLN A 190 -26.11 -18.08 -26.48
CA GLN A 190 -25.00 -18.98 -26.23
C GLN A 190 -25.43 -20.28 -25.53
N ILE A 191 -26.28 -20.18 -24.49
CA ILE A 191 -26.78 -21.37 -23.78
C ILE A 191 -27.66 -22.21 -24.71
N ARG A 192 -28.54 -21.57 -25.49
CA ARG A 192 -29.42 -22.26 -26.43
C ARG A 192 -28.63 -22.94 -27.54
N LEU A 193 -27.54 -22.32 -28.00
CA LEU A 193 -26.71 -22.84 -29.09
C LEU A 193 -26.15 -24.22 -28.78
N VAL A 194 -25.71 -24.46 -27.55
CA VAL A 194 -25.25 -25.78 -27.08
C VAL A 194 -26.39 -26.64 -26.49
N GLY A 195 -27.64 -26.31 -26.85
CA GLY A 195 -28.85 -27.00 -26.41
C GLY A 195 -29.11 -26.95 -24.91
N GLY A 196 -28.63 -25.92 -24.20
CA GLY A 196 -28.78 -25.76 -22.76
C GLY A 196 -30.24 -25.61 -22.30
N THR A 197 -30.56 -26.22 -21.16
CA THR A 197 -31.91 -26.17 -20.54
C THR A 197 -32.18 -24.82 -19.86
N GLN A 198 -33.45 -24.56 -19.51
CA GLN A 198 -33.82 -23.39 -18.70
C GLN A 198 -33.05 -23.28 -17.37
N THR A 199 -32.72 -24.42 -16.74
CA THR A 199 -31.90 -24.45 -15.52
C THR A 199 -30.47 -23.94 -15.77
N TRP A 200 -29.90 -24.25 -16.94
CA TRP A 200 -28.59 -23.73 -17.33
C TRP A 200 -28.65 -22.23 -17.58
N LEU A 201 -29.72 -21.74 -18.22
CA LEU A 201 -29.93 -20.32 -18.42
C LEU A 201 -30.01 -19.56 -17.07
N GLN A 202 -30.76 -20.07 -16.11
CA GLN A 202 -30.84 -19.46 -14.77
C GLN A 202 -29.48 -19.38 -14.07
N ARG A 203 -28.66 -20.45 -14.17
CA ARG A 203 -27.31 -20.47 -13.62
C ARG A 203 -26.41 -19.43 -14.31
N ALA A 204 -26.49 -19.35 -15.63
CA ALA A 204 -25.73 -18.41 -16.43
C ALA A 204 -26.08 -16.96 -16.05
N VAL A 205 -27.37 -16.61 -16.08
CA VAL A 205 -27.88 -15.28 -15.71
C VAL A 205 -27.46 -14.87 -14.29
N THR A 206 -27.58 -15.79 -13.33
CA THR A 206 -27.22 -15.53 -11.93
C THR A 206 -25.73 -15.22 -11.78
N ASN A 207 -24.85 -16.07 -12.31
CA ASN A 207 -23.41 -15.88 -12.13
C ASN A 207 -22.89 -14.71 -12.97
N GLU A 208 -23.42 -14.53 -14.18
CA GLU A 208 -23.14 -13.37 -15.03
C GLU A 208 -23.42 -12.07 -14.26
N TRP A 209 -24.62 -11.93 -13.67
CA TRP A 209 -24.97 -10.77 -12.85
C TRP A 209 -23.98 -10.55 -11.70
N ARG A 210 -23.67 -11.60 -10.93
CA ARG A 210 -22.72 -11.51 -9.82
C ARG A 210 -21.37 -10.97 -10.28
N ALA A 211 -20.82 -11.52 -11.36
CA ALA A 211 -19.54 -11.09 -11.90
C ALA A 211 -19.61 -9.65 -12.43
N ARG A 212 -20.63 -9.30 -13.22
CA ARG A 212 -20.80 -7.95 -13.77
C ARG A 212 -20.92 -6.89 -12.67
N THR A 213 -21.77 -7.12 -11.68
CA THR A 213 -22.00 -6.14 -10.60
C THR A 213 -20.78 -6.03 -9.69
N SER A 214 -20.08 -7.14 -9.40
CA SER A 214 -18.81 -7.11 -8.66
C SER A 214 -17.75 -6.28 -9.40
N ARG A 215 -17.55 -6.54 -10.70
CA ARG A 215 -16.62 -5.78 -11.56
C ARG A 215 -16.95 -4.29 -11.56
N SER A 216 -18.22 -3.94 -11.78
CA SER A 216 -18.67 -2.56 -11.79
C SER A 216 -18.38 -1.86 -10.46
N ARG A 217 -18.64 -2.55 -9.35
CA ARG A 217 -18.41 -1.99 -8.01
C ARG A 217 -16.92 -1.77 -7.75
N TRP A 218 -16.09 -2.78 -8.00
CA TRP A 218 -14.65 -2.66 -7.80
C TRP A 218 -14.03 -1.58 -8.70
N ALA A 219 -14.47 -1.46 -9.95
CA ALA A 219 -14.00 -0.44 -10.88
C ALA A 219 -14.46 0.99 -10.52
N THR A 220 -15.58 1.13 -9.80
CA THR A 220 -16.05 2.41 -9.25
C THR A 220 -15.31 2.77 -7.96
N GLU A 221 -15.10 1.80 -7.07
CA GLU A 221 -14.43 2.00 -5.77
C GLU A 221 -12.93 2.25 -5.92
N ASN A 222 -12.28 1.57 -6.88
CA ASN A 222 -10.88 1.80 -7.22
C ASN A 222 -10.62 1.48 -8.71
N PRO A 223 -10.48 2.50 -9.57
CA PRO A 223 -10.23 2.37 -11.01
C PRO A 223 -9.03 1.49 -11.40
N THR A 224 -8.02 1.34 -10.54
CA THR A 224 -6.83 0.51 -10.82
C THR A 224 -7.15 -0.98 -10.97
N TRP A 225 -8.32 -1.43 -10.50
CA TRP A 225 -8.78 -2.80 -10.71
C TRP A 225 -9.14 -3.12 -12.15
N ARG A 226 -9.38 -2.14 -13.01
CA ARG A 226 -9.75 -2.39 -14.41
C ARG A 226 -8.68 -3.16 -15.16
N GLU A 227 -7.42 -2.78 -14.97
CA GLU A 227 -6.29 -3.46 -15.61
C GLU A 227 -6.14 -4.91 -15.09
N LYS A 228 -6.25 -5.11 -13.77
CA LYS A 228 -6.19 -6.46 -13.18
C LYS A 228 -7.35 -7.35 -13.63
N ILE A 229 -8.58 -6.81 -13.71
CA ILE A 229 -9.74 -7.53 -14.23
C ILE A 229 -9.52 -7.91 -15.69
N ASN A 230 -8.98 -7.00 -16.51
CA ASN A 230 -8.69 -7.28 -17.92
C ASN A 230 -7.63 -8.38 -18.07
N ASN A 231 -6.54 -8.33 -17.31
CA ASN A 231 -5.50 -9.36 -17.35
C ASN A 231 -6.05 -10.73 -16.92
N HIS A 232 -6.94 -10.76 -15.92
CA HIS A 232 -7.62 -12.00 -15.50
C HIS A 232 -8.59 -12.51 -16.56
N ASP A 233 -9.31 -11.61 -17.23
CA ASP A 233 -10.19 -11.94 -18.36
C ASP A 233 -9.40 -12.53 -19.54
N ASP A 234 -8.20 -11.99 -19.82
CA ASP A 234 -7.29 -12.50 -20.85
C ASP A 234 -6.81 -13.91 -20.50
N HIS A 235 -6.41 -14.15 -19.26
CA HIS A 235 -6.00 -15.47 -18.80
C HIS A 235 -7.16 -16.49 -18.86
N LEU A 236 -8.38 -16.12 -18.45
CA LEU A 236 -9.54 -16.99 -18.56
C LEU A 236 -9.89 -17.31 -20.01
N ALA A 237 -9.75 -16.35 -20.92
CA ALA A 237 -9.95 -16.56 -22.35
C ALA A 237 -8.87 -17.47 -22.95
N GLU A 238 -7.62 -17.33 -22.52
CA GLU A 238 -6.52 -18.21 -22.91
C GLU A 238 -6.78 -19.67 -22.49
N GLU A 239 -7.10 -19.91 -21.22
CA GLU A 239 -7.40 -21.26 -20.69
C GLU A 239 -8.60 -21.90 -21.38
N TRP A 240 -9.65 -21.11 -21.66
CA TRP A 240 -10.77 -21.58 -22.48
C TRP A 240 -10.34 -21.88 -23.92
N SER A 241 -9.46 -21.07 -24.51
CA SER A 241 -9.06 -21.22 -25.92
C SER A 241 -8.34 -22.54 -26.19
N TYR A 242 -7.55 -23.04 -25.25
CA TYR A 242 -6.91 -24.35 -25.35
C TYR A 242 -7.97 -25.46 -25.47
N LYS A 243 -8.93 -25.48 -24.55
CA LYS A 243 -10.04 -26.44 -24.55
C LYS A 243 -10.93 -26.32 -25.79
N HIS A 244 -11.24 -25.09 -26.19
CA HIS A 244 -12.09 -24.83 -27.35
C HIS A 244 -11.41 -25.25 -28.66
N SER A 245 -10.11 -25.00 -28.79
CA SER A 245 -9.34 -25.37 -29.98
C SER A 245 -9.28 -26.89 -30.16
N ASP A 246 -8.98 -27.64 -29.10
CA ASP A 246 -8.99 -29.10 -29.12
C ASP A 246 -10.38 -29.64 -29.50
N MET A 247 -11.42 -29.10 -28.86
CA MET A 247 -12.82 -29.44 -29.16
C MET A 247 -13.17 -29.14 -30.63
N CYS A 248 -12.70 -28.03 -31.21
CA CYS A 248 -12.96 -27.68 -32.60
C CYS A 248 -12.37 -28.70 -33.57
N VAL A 249 -11.14 -29.17 -33.30
CA VAL A 249 -10.47 -30.20 -34.11
C VAL A 249 -11.27 -31.51 -34.07
N GLU A 250 -11.73 -31.93 -32.89
CA GLU A 250 -12.55 -33.14 -32.72
C GLU A 250 -13.92 -33.04 -33.41
N CYS A 251 -14.45 -31.83 -33.56
CA CYS A 251 -15.74 -31.55 -34.15
C CYS A 251 -15.73 -31.42 -35.69
N ILE A 252 -14.56 -31.51 -36.35
CA ILE A 252 -14.47 -31.41 -37.82
C ILE A 252 -15.24 -32.57 -38.48
N GLY A 253 -16.19 -32.23 -39.36
CA GLY A 253 -17.00 -33.22 -40.08
C GLY A 253 -18.07 -33.92 -39.23
N GLN A 254 -18.21 -33.54 -37.95
CA GLN A 254 -19.22 -34.09 -37.06
C GLN A 254 -20.60 -33.48 -37.30
N THR A 255 -21.64 -34.20 -36.86
CA THR A 255 -23.03 -33.71 -36.92
C THR A 255 -23.26 -32.55 -35.97
N GLU A 256 -24.24 -31.69 -36.25
CA GLU A 256 -24.62 -30.58 -35.35
C GLU A 256 -24.99 -31.05 -33.94
N SER A 257 -25.60 -32.23 -33.81
CA SER A 257 -25.89 -32.81 -32.49
C SER A 257 -24.61 -33.06 -31.69
N MET A 258 -23.59 -33.63 -32.33
CA MET A 258 -22.30 -33.89 -31.67
C MET A 258 -21.57 -32.59 -31.32
N LYS A 259 -21.61 -31.58 -32.20
CA LYS A 259 -21.05 -30.25 -31.92
C LYS A 259 -21.72 -29.58 -30.73
N ASN A 260 -23.05 -29.69 -30.62
CA ASN A 260 -23.81 -29.19 -29.48
C ASN A 260 -23.43 -29.90 -28.18
N ASP A 261 -23.27 -31.23 -28.22
CA ASP A 261 -22.87 -32.02 -27.06
C ASP A 261 -21.44 -31.68 -26.60
N SER A 262 -20.48 -31.56 -27.53
CA SER A 262 -19.13 -31.10 -27.23
C SER A 262 -19.11 -29.70 -26.61
N GLY A 263 -19.89 -28.77 -27.17
CA GLY A 263 -20.01 -27.42 -26.61
C GLY A 263 -20.65 -27.42 -25.22
N ARG A 264 -21.59 -28.32 -24.96
CA ARG A 264 -22.19 -28.49 -23.64
C ARG A 264 -21.19 -29.02 -22.62
N GLU A 265 -20.28 -29.90 -23.01
CA GLU A 265 -19.19 -30.35 -22.13
C GLU A 265 -18.22 -29.21 -21.82
N LEU A 266 -17.90 -28.35 -22.79
CA LEU A 266 -17.11 -27.13 -22.54
C LEU A 266 -17.83 -26.18 -21.58
N LEU A 267 -19.16 -26.03 -21.70
CA LEU A 267 -19.98 -25.26 -20.77
C LEU A 267 -19.90 -25.84 -19.35
N LYS A 268 -20.04 -27.16 -19.20
CA LYS A 268 -19.88 -27.84 -17.91
C LYS A 268 -18.49 -27.63 -17.32
N TRP A 269 -17.44 -27.76 -18.13
CA TRP A 269 -16.06 -27.50 -17.68
C TRP A 269 -15.92 -26.08 -17.14
N SER A 270 -16.38 -25.07 -17.89
CA SER A 270 -16.28 -23.66 -17.49
C SER A 270 -17.03 -23.36 -16.18
N PHE A 271 -18.07 -24.14 -15.87
CA PHE A 271 -18.88 -23.96 -14.68
C PHE A 271 -18.38 -24.74 -13.45
N TYR A 272 -17.98 -26.00 -13.63
CA TYR A 272 -17.68 -26.93 -12.54
C TYR A 272 -16.19 -27.12 -12.27
N VAL A 273 -15.36 -27.02 -13.30
CA VAL A 273 -13.94 -27.40 -13.23
C VAL A 273 -13.05 -26.16 -13.23
N ALA A 274 -13.24 -25.26 -14.19
CA ALA A 274 -12.43 -24.06 -14.35
C ALA A 274 -12.29 -23.21 -13.07
N PRO A 275 -13.33 -22.97 -12.25
CA PRO A 275 -13.20 -22.19 -11.01
C PRO A 275 -12.24 -22.77 -9.95
N ASN A 276 -11.85 -24.04 -10.08
CA ASN A 276 -10.92 -24.71 -9.16
C ASN A 276 -9.53 -24.91 -9.78
N GLN A 277 -9.38 -24.71 -11.10
CA GLN A 277 -8.12 -24.93 -11.82
C GLN A 277 -7.43 -23.61 -12.19
N ILE A 278 -8.21 -22.54 -12.36
CA ILE A 278 -7.72 -21.24 -12.78
C ILE A 278 -7.57 -20.34 -11.56
N GLU A 279 -6.46 -19.61 -11.49
CA GLU A 279 -6.16 -18.72 -10.39
C GLU A 279 -7.24 -17.64 -10.21
N HIS A 280 -7.52 -17.31 -8.95
CA HIS A 280 -8.46 -16.25 -8.60
C HIS A 280 -7.91 -14.87 -8.96
N LEU A 281 -8.80 -13.91 -9.24
CA LEU A 281 -8.43 -12.52 -9.53
C LEU A 281 -7.58 -11.89 -8.40
N ALA A 282 -7.89 -12.25 -7.16
CA ALA A 282 -7.16 -11.86 -5.97
C ALA A 282 -7.34 -12.91 -4.87
N PRO A 283 -6.41 -13.00 -3.88
CA PRO A 283 -6.50 -13.99 -2.79
C PRO A 283 -7.80 -13.93 -1.99
N SER A 284 -8.43 -12.75 -1.88
CA SER A 284 -9.69 -12.54 -1.16
C SER A 284 -10.93 -12.97 -1.95
N ILE A 285 -10.83 -13.17 -3.26
CA ILE A 285 -11.94 -13.58 -4.14
C ILE A 285 -11.92 -15.09 -4.31
N THR A 286 -12.38 -15.80 -3.30
CA THR A 286 -12.38 -17.28 -3.27
C THR A 286 -13.67 -17.89 -3.82
N ALA A 287 -14.71 -17.08 -4.02
CA ALA A 287 -16.01 -17.56 -4.46
C ALA A 287 -15.98 -18.04 -5.93
N PRO A 288 -16.37 -19.30 -6.22
CA PRO A 288 -16.38 -19.83 -7.59
C PRO A 288 -17.31 -19.06 -8.54
N SER A 289 -18.30 -18.34 -8.00
CA SER A 289 -19.28 -17.56 -8.77
C SER A 289 -18.65 -16.50 -9.65
N TYR A 290 -17.50 -15.93 -9.24
CA TYR A 290 -16.84 -14.90 -10.04
C TYR A 290 -16.34 -15.48 -11.36
N VAL A 291 -15.53 -16.55 -11.31
CA VAL A 291 -15.01 -17.24 -12.50
C VAL A 291 -16.15 -17.76 -13.39
N ARG A 292 -17.16 -18.40 -12.79
CA ARG A 292 -18.36 -18.86 -13.52
C ARG A 292 -19.04 -17.73 -14.29
N GLY A 293 -19.21 -16.58 -13.64
CA GLY A 293 -19.85 -15.41 -14.22
C GLY A 293 -19.01 -14.74 -15.29
N THR A 294 -17.69 -14.69 -15.10
CA THR A 294 -16.75 -14.11 -16.05
C THR A 294 -16.85 -14.74 -17.43
N PHE A 295 -16.92 -16.07 -17.53
CA PHE A 295 -17.10 -16.74 -18.82
C PHE A 295 -18.35 -16.25 -19.57
N HIS A 296 -19.47 -16.07 -18.84
CA HIS A 296 -20.69 -15.51 -19.42
C HIS A 296 -20.53 -14.04 -19.81
N VAL A 297 -19.86 -13.22 -18.99
CA VAL A 297 -19.56 -11.82 -19.34
C VAL A 297 -18.74 -11.73 -20.61
N LEU A 298 -17.69 -12.56 -20.74
CA LEU A 298 -16.82 -12.60 -21.93
C LEU A 298 -17.54 -13.12 -23.17
N SER A 299 -18.51 -14.03 -23.00
CA SER A 299 -19.30 -14.57 -24.11
C SER A 299 -20.19 -13.53 -24.79
N ILE A 300 -20.56 -12.45 -24.10
CA ILE A 300 -21.37 -11.36 -24.65
C ILE A 300 -20.64 -10.63 -25.77
N GLY A 301 -19.34 -10.39 -25.57
CA GLY A 301 -18.48 -9.74 -26.57
C GLY A 301 -17.89 -10.70 -27.61
N GLY A 302 -18.30 -11.97 -27.61
CA GLY A 302 -17.79 -12.99 -28.53
C GLY A 302 -16.33 -13.40 -28.30
N ARG A 303 -15.69 -12.92 -27.22
CA ARG A 303 -14.32 -13.31 -26.84
C ARG A 303 -14.24 -14.81 -26.56
N ILE A 304 -15.31 -15.36 -26.00
CA ILE A 304 -15.49 -16.77 -25.63
C ILE A 304 -16.83 -17.25 -26.18
N GLY A 305 -16.96 -18.55 -26.43
CA GLY A 305 -18.24 -19.22 -26.69
C GLY A 305 -18.13 -20.71 -26.45
N TRP A 306 -19.24 -21.42 -26.40
CA TRP A 306 -19.20 -22.86 -26.07
C TRP A 306 -19.30 -23.75 -27.30
N HIS A 307 -20.06 -23.35 -28.32
CA HIS A 307 -20.16 -24.11 -29.57
C HIS A 307 -18.87 -23.95 -30.40
N PRO A 308 -18.38 -24.98 -31.13
CA PRO A 308 -17.19 -24.86 -31.98
C PRO A 308 -17.30 -23.72 -33.01
N GLU A 309 -18.49 -23.54 -33.58
CA GLU A 309 -18.75 -22.53 -34.62
C GLU A 309 -19.51 -21.30 -34.07
N TYR A 310 -19.43 -21.02 -32.76
CA TYR A 310 -20.24 -19.97 -32.13
C TYR A 310 -20.05 -18.59 -32.78
N ARG A 311 -18.83 -18.27 -33.23
CA ARG A 311 -18.53 -16.96 -33.85
C ARG A 311 -19.35 -16.71 -35.11
N LYS A 312 -19.42 -17.73 -35.98
CA LYS A 312 -20.22 -17.71 -37.19
C LYS A 312 -21.71 -17.73 -36.90
N LEU A 313 -22.15 -18.63 -36.01
CA LEU A 313 -23.58 -18.86 -35.74
C LEU A 313 -24.24 -17.70 -34.97
N LEU A 314 -23.47 -16.96 -34.18
CA LEU A 314 -23.93 -15.81 -33.40
C LEU A 314 -23.54 -14.45 -34.02
N GLY A 315 -22.95 -14.44 -35.22
CA GLY A 315 -22.68 -13.22 -35.97
C GLY A 315 -21.54 -12.35 -35.44
N PHE A 316 -20.53 -12.95 -34.80
CA PHE A 316 -19.32 -12.26 -34.36
C PHE A 316 -18.28 -12.11 -35.46
N ASP A 317 -18.31 -12.97 -36.49
CA ASP A 317 -17.49 -12.84 -37.69
C ASP A 317 -18.24 -11.95 -38.69
N LYS A 318 -17.79 -10.70 -38.84
CA LYS A 318 -18.22 -9.80 -39.92
C LYS A 318 -17.17 -9.77 -41.03
#